data_AF-A0A6P4IKS7-F1
#
_entry.id   AF-A0A6P4IKS7-F1
#
_cell.length_a   1.000
_cell.length_b   1.000
_cell.length_c   1.000
_cell.angle_alpha   90.00
_cell.angle_beta   90.00
_cell.angle_gamma   90.00
#
_symmetry.space_group_name_H-M   'P 1'
#
loop_
_entity.id
_entity.type
_entity.pdbx_description
1 polymer ?
#
loop_
_entity_poly.entity_id
_entity_poly.type
_entity_poly.pdbx_seq_one_letter_code
_entity_poly.pdbx_strand_id
1 'polypeptide(L)'
;MKLNSLLLLATCALLVDVSQAGVTYEQMRSASKLIRDVCLPKYPKVTEEVADAIQVGNIPYSKDSNCYINCILEMMQSIKKGKFQLDATIKQMEIMLPDSYKEDYRRGIQLCKDSTVGLKNAPNCDPAHALLSCLKSNIKDFVFP
;
A
#
# COMPACT_ATOMS: atom_id res chain seq x y z
N MET A 1 -2.22 -40.21 -23.31
CA MET A 1 -1.61 -39.03 -22.64
C MET A 1 -2.53 -37.82 -22.44
N LYS A 2 -3.63 -37.63 -23.21
CA LYS A 2 -4.51 -36.46 -23.04
C LYS A 2 -5.56 -36.57 -21.91
N LEU A 3 -5.92 -37.78 -21.51
CA LEU A 3 -6.98 -38.03 -20.53
C LEU A 3 -6.56 -37.71 -19.08
N ASN A 4 -5.31 -38.03 -18.70
CA ASN A 4 -4.78 -37.70 -17.37
C ASN A 4 -4.57 -36.19 -17.18
N SER A 5 -4.21 -35.46 -18.26
CA SER A 5 -4.05 -34.00 -18.20
C SER A 5 -5.40 -33.29 -18.03
N LEU A 6 -6.48 -33.82 -18.61
CA LEU A 6 -7.84 -33.29 -18.41
C LEU A 6 -8.36 -33.59 -17.00
N LEU A 7 -8.08 -34.78 -16.46
CA LEU A 7 -8.45 -35.13 -15.08
C LEU A 7 -7.72 -34.26 -14.04
N LEU A 8 -6.42 -33.98 -14.24
CA LEU A 8 -5.64 -33.09 -13.37
C LEU A 8 -6.12 -31.64 -13.39
N LEU A 9 -6.55 -31.15 -14.56
CA LEU A 9 -7.15 -29.81 -14.68
C LEU A 9 -8.55 -29.76 -14.06
N ALA A 10 -9.34 -30.82 -14.18
CA ALA A 10 -10.67 -30.91 -13.60
C ALA A 10 -10.65 -31.04 -12.07
N THR A 11 -9.65 -31.72 -11.49
CA THR A 11 -9.50 -31.82 -10.03
C THR A 11 -8.96 -30.53 -9.41
N CYS A 12 -8.10 -29.76 -10.09
CA CYS A 12 -7.70 -28.43 -9.64
C CYS A 12 -8.85 -27.42 -9.62
N ALA A 13 -9.83 -27.53 -10.54
CA ALA A 13 -10.97 -26.63 -10.60
C ALA A 13 -11.99 -26.84 -9.47
N LEU A 14 -12.01 -28.04 -8.85
CA LEU A 14 -12.95 -28.40 -7.78
C LEU A 14 -12.44 -28.06 -6.36
N LEU A 15 -11.19 -27.63 -6.22
CA LEU A 15 -10.61 -27.23 -4.92
C LEU A 15 -10.56 -25.71 -4.73
N VAL A 16 -11.06 -24.95 -5.69
CA VAL A 16 -11.20 -23.50 -5.52
C VAL A 16 -12.56 -23.23 -4.86
N ASP A 17 -12.68 -23.63 -3.60
CA ASP A 17 -13.63 -22.96 -2.71
C ASP A 17 -13.19 -21.49 -2.67
N VAL A 18 -13.85 -20.66 -3.48
CA VAL A 18 -13.79 -19.20 -3.36
C VAL A 18 -14.54 -18.86 -2.07
N SER A 19 -13.91 -19.19 -0.95
CA SER A 19 -14.24 -18.63 0.33
C SER A 19 -13.99 -17.13 0.19
N GLN A 20 -15.07 -16.33 0.22
CA GLN A 20 -14.99 -14.90 0.47
C GLN A 20 -14.54 -14.69 1.93
N ALA A 21 -13.34 -15.17 2.26
CA ALA A 21 -12.65 -14.77 3.47
C ALA A 21 -11.95 -13.46 3.12
N GLY A 22 -12.39 -12.36 3.76
CA GLY A 22 -11.66 -11.10 3.73
C GLY A 22 -10.20 -11.29 4.15
N VAL A 23 -9.34 -10.35 3.77
CA VAL A 23 -7.90 -10.41 4.05
C VAL A 23 -7.69 -10.52 5.56
N THR A 24 -6.93 -11.53 5.99
CA THR A 24 -6.59 -11.67 7.41
C THR A 24 -5.51 -10.67 7.80
N TYR A 25 -5.44 -10.33 9.08
CA TYR A 25 -4.40 -9.44 9.61
C TYR A 25 -2.98 -9.95 9.31
N GLU A 26 -2.76 -11.27 9.36
CA GLU A 26 -1.47 -11.88 9.07
C GLU A 26 -1.08 -11.75 7.59
N GLN A 27 -2.05 -11.82 6.67
CA GLN A 27 -1.81 -11.59 5.25
C GLN A 27 -1.46 -10.12 4.99
N MET A 28 -2.18 -9.18 5.60
CA MET A 28 -1.86 -7.75 5.54
C MET A 28 -0.45 -7.46 6.05
N ARG A 29 -0.08 -8.04 7.20
CA ARG A 29 1.26 -7.90 7.80
C ARG A 29 2.36 -8.48 6.91
N SER A 30 2.12 -9.66 6.34
CA SER A 30 3.08 -10.32 5.45
C SER A 30 3.31 -9.53 4.16
N ALA A 31 2.24 -9.01 3.56
CA ALA A 31 2.33 -8.14 2.39
C ALA A 31 3.09 -6.84 2.71
N SER A 32 2.80 -6.23 3.86
CA SER A 32 3.49 -5.02 4.34
C SER A 32 4.99 -5.27 4.51
N LYS A 33 5.36 -6.39 5.14
CA LYS A 33 6.76 -6.79 5.29
C LYS A 33 7.48 -6.94 3.96
N LEU A 34 6.87 -7.61 2.98
CA LEU A 34 7.44 -7.75 1.65
C LEU A 34 7.70 -6.38 1.00
N ILE A 35 6.76 -5.45 1.15
CA ILE A 35 6.89 -4.11 0.58
C ILE A 35 8.07 -3.36 1.22
N ARG A 36 8.14 -3.43 2.55
CA ARG A 36 9.22 -2.83 3.33
C ARG A 36 10.60 -3.42 3.00
N ASP A 37 10.70 -4.75 2.87
CA ASP A 37 11.94 -5.46 2.54
C ASP A 37 12.50 -5.04 1.15
N VAL A 38 11.64 -4.58 0.23
CA VAL A 38 12.06 -4.05 -1.08
C VAL A 38 12.50 -2.58 -0.99
N CYS A 39 11.85 -1.77 -0.15
CA CYS A 39 12.09 -0.33 -0.11
C CYS A 39 13.20 0.09 0.85
N LEU A 40 13.33 -0.53 2.03
CA LEU A 40 14.34 -0.17 3.02
C LEU A 40 15.78 -0.18 2.45
N PRO A 41 16.23 -1.23 1.72
CA PRO A 41 17.60 -1.27 1.19
C PRO A 41 17.92 -0.15 0.20
N LYS A 42 16.89 0.49 -0.40
CA LYS A 42 17.07 1.61 -1.34
C LYS A 42 17.33 2.93 -0.64
N TYR A 43 17.01 3.04 0.66
CA TYR A 43 17.13 4.26 1.45
C TYR A 43 17.85 3.96 2.78
N PRO A 44 19.17 3.71 2.76
CA PRO A 44 19.93 3.26 3.93
C PRO A 44 19.99 4.25 5.10
N LYS A 45 19.52 5.49 4.91
CA LYS A 45 19.39 6.50 5.96
C LYS A 45 18.05 6.43 6.70
N VAL A 46 17.09 5.65 6.20
CA VAL A 46 15.85 5.31 6.88
C VAL A 46 16.13 4.03 7.67
N THR A 47 16.32 4.17 8.97
CA THR A 47 16.51 3.02 9.86
C THR A 47 15.19 2.27 10.08
N GLU A 48 15.26 1.09 10.67
CA GLU A 48 14.04 0.34 11.03
C GLU A 48 13.16 1.12 11.99
N GLU A 49 13.74 1.85 12.95
CA GLU A 49 13.00 2.68 13.89
C GLU A 49 12.28 3.84 13.21
N VAL A 50 12.91 4.45 12.19
CA VAL A 50 12.26 5.51 11.40
C VAL A 50 11.10 4.94 10.59
N ALA A 51 11.28 3.76 9.98
CA ALA A 51 10.22 3.12 9.22
C ALA A 51 9.07 2.64 10.14
N ASP A 52 9.36 2.14 11.34
CA ASP A 52 8.36 1.78 12.35
C ASP A 52 7.58 3.00 12.83
N ALA A 53 8.24 4.16 12.95
CA ALA A 53 7.59 5.42 13.26
C ALA A 53 6.64 5.85 12.11
N ILE A 54 7.07 5.71 10.85
CA ILE A 54 6.23 6.02 9.67
C ILE A 54 5.01 5.09 9.61
N GLN A 55 5.17 3.80 9.93
CA GLN A 55 4.09 2.82 9.96
C GLN A 55 2.88 3.26 10.79
N VAL A 56 3.12 3.97 11.90
CA VAL A 56 2.07 4.49 12.80
C VAL A 56 1.75 5.97 12.59
N GLY A 57 2.35 6.61 11.59
CA GLY A 57 2.03 7.98 11.19
C GLY A 57 2.93 9.09 11.73
N ASN A 58 4.07 8.75 12.34
CA ASN A 58 5.10 9.72 12.63
C ASN A 58 5.95 9.90 11.37
N ILE A 59 5.60 10.89 10.55
CA ILE A 59 6.15 11.08 9.20
C ILE A 59 7.24 12.17 9.25
N PRO A 60 8.53 11.83 9.37
CA PRO A 60 9.60 12.81 9.31
C PRO A 60 9.70 13.42 7.90
N TYR A 61 10.01 14.71 7.84
CA TYR A 61 10.27 15.39 6.58
C TYR A 61 11.77 15.36 6.26
N SER A 62 12.17 14.45 5.38
CA SER A 62 13.53 14.40 4.82
C SER A 62 13.47 13.81 3.42
N LYS A 63 14.48 14.10 2.58
CA LYS A 63 14.56 13.52 1.23
C LYS A 63 14.50 11.98 1.26
N ASP A 64 15.22 11.35 2.18
CA ASP A 64 15.30 9.89 2.25
C ASP A 64 14.00 9.28 2.78
N SER A 65 13.38 9.89 3.80
CA SER A 65 12.08 9.46 4.32
C SER A 65 10.97 9.63 3.29
N ASN A 66 10.91 10.79 2.62
CA ASN A 66 9.92 11.07 1.59
C ASN A 66 10.06 10.10 0.40
N CYS A 67 11.28 9.79 0.00
CA CYS A 67 11.50 8.85 -1.10
C CYS A 67 11.31 7.37 -0.71
N TYR A 68 11.56 6.99 0.55
CA TYR A 68 11.13 5.71 1.10
C TYR A 68 9.61 5.55 1.03
N ILE A 69 8.87 6.57 1.48
CA ILE A 69 7.40 6.61 1.37
C ILE A 69 6.96 6.52 -0.10
N ASN A 70 7.63 7.22 -1.01
CA ASN A 70 7.34 7.13 -2.44
C ASN A 70 7.53 5.71 -2.99
N CYS A 71 8.62 5.03 -2.63
CA CYS A 71 8.85 3.64 -3.04
C CYS A 71 7.69 2.72 -2.63
N ILE A 72 7.23 2.85 -1.39
CA ILE A 72 6.10 2.04 -0.87
C ILE A 72 4.81 2.39 -1.62
N LEU A 73 4.51 3.67 -1.80
CA LEU A 73 3.32 4.11 -2.52
C LEU A 73 3.35 3.73 -4.00
N GLU A 74 4.52 3.64 -4.64
CA GLU A 74 4.67 3.11 -6.00
C GLU A 74 4.43 1.60 -6.04
N MET A 75 4.95 0.85 -5.06
CA MET A 75 4.71 -0.60 -4.93
C MET A 75 3.22 -0.91 -4.75
N MET A 76 2.53 -0.09 -3.95
CA MET A 76 1.08 -0.16 -3.75
C MET A 76 0.27 0.50 -4.88
N GLN A 77 0.90 0.86 -6.00
CA GLN A 77 0.29 1.51 -7.15
C GLN A 77 -0.48 2.80 -6.83
N SER A 78 -0.21 3.42 -5.69
CA SER A 78 -0.89 4.60 -5.19
C SER A 78 -0.31 5.89 -5.74
N ILE A 79 0.98 5.93 -6.04
CA ILE A 79 1.59 7.03 -6.79
C ILE A 79 2.22 6.50 -8.07
N LYS A 80 2.10 7.29 -9.14
CA LYS A 80 2.85 7.08 -10.38
C LYS A 80 3.33 8.43 -10.91
N LYS A 81 4.64 8.60 -11.02
CA LYS A 81 5.27 9.85 -11.49
C LYS A 81 4.74 11.09 -10.76
N GLY A 82 4.69 11.03 -9.42
CA GLY A 82 4.23 12.11 -8.56
C GLY A 82 2.73 12.40 -8.60
N LYS A 83 1.92 11.59 -9.29
CA LYS A 83 0.46 11.71 -9.33
C LYS A 83 -0.19 10.62 -8.50
N PHE A 84 -1.10 10.99 -7.60
CA PHE A 84 -1.97 10.06 -6.88
C PHE A 84 -2.90 9.28 -7.84
N GLN A 85 -2.99 7.97 -7.64
CA GLN A 85 -3.78 7.03 -8.44
C GLN A 85 -5.02 6.58 -7.64
N LEU A 86 -5.97 7.49 -7.43
CA LEU A 86 -7.14 7.29 -6.56
C LEU A 86 -7.83 5.92 -6.75
N ASP A 87 -8.25 5.59 -7.98
CA ASP A 87 -8.97 4.33 -8.25
C ASP A 87 -8.11 3.09 -8.02
N ALA A 88 -6.80 3.18 -8.31
CA ALA A 88 -5.87 2.08 -8.08
C ALA A 88 -5.65 1.88 -6.57
N THR A 89 -5.49 2.97 -5.81
CA THR A 89 -5.36 2.93 -4.35
C THR A 89 -6.59 2.33 -3.69
N ILE A 90 -7.79 2.71 -4.12
CA ILE A 90 -9.04 2.12 -3.60
C ILE A 90 -9.05 0.62 -3.86
N LYS A 91 -8.76 0.18 -5.09
CA LYS A 91 -8.69 -1.25 -5.44
C LYS A 91 -7.65 -2.01 -4.62
N GLN A 92 -6.46 -1.44 -4.43
CA GLN A 92 -5.39 -2.06 -3.64
C GLN A 92 -5.77 -2.16 -2.16
N MET A 93 -6.45 -1.14 -1.62
CA MET A 93 -6.98 -1.18 -0.26
C MET A 93 -7.99 -2.32 -0.06
N GLU A 94 -8.91 -2.55 -1.03
CA GLU A 94 -9.87 -3.66 -0.95
C GLU A 94 -9.18 -5.04 -0.89
N ILE A 95 -8.00 -5.17 -1.52
CA ILE A 95 -7.21 -6.40 -1.64
C ILE A 95 -6.26 -6.61 -0.46
N MET A 96 -5.81 -5.53 0.19
CA MET A 96 -4.76 -5.60 1.21
C MET A 96 -5.28 -5.46 2.64
N LEU A 97 -6.42 -4.81 2.85
CA LEU A 97 -6.90 -4.51 4.19
C LEU A 97 -8.00 -5.47 4.64
N PRO A 98 -8.02 -5.86 5.94
CA PRO A 98 -9.18 -6.49 6.55
C PRO A 98 -10.41 -5.59 6.49
N ASP A 99 -11.60 -6.20 6.51
CA ASP A 99 -12.86 -5.47 6.33
C ASP A 99 -13.09 -4.37 7.38
N SER A 100 -12.56 -4.53 8.60
CA SER A 100 -12.65 -3.52 9.67
C SER A 100 -11.97 -2.18 9.35
N TYR A 101 -11.03 -2.16 8.40
CA TYR A 101 -10.29 -0.95 8.01
C TYR A 101 -10.89 -0.25 6.79
N LYS A 102 -11.64 -0.98 5.94
CA LYS A 102 -11.97 -0.54 4.57
C LYS A 102 -12.79 0.75 4.51
N GLU A 103 -13.82 0.89 5.36
CA GLU A 103 -14.67 2.09 5.32
C GLU A 103 -13.92 3.36 5.72
N ASP A 104 -13.11 3.30 6.78
CA ASP A 104 -12.28 4.42 7.23
C ASP A 104 -11.25 4.82 6.17
N TYR A 105 -10.55 3.82 5.61
CA TYR A 105 -9.61 4.04 4.51
C TYR A 105 -10.27 4.61 3.27
N ARG A 106 -11.43 4.09 2.85
CA ARG A 106 -12.11 4.55 1.64
C ARG A 106 -12.48 6.01 1.75
N ARG A 107 -13.02 6.42 2.89
CA ARG A 107 -13.31 7.83 3.19
C ARG A 107 -12.03 8.66 3.20
N GLY A 108 -10.98 8.24 3.91
CA GLY A 108 -9.73 8.98 4.01
C GLY A 108 -9.03 9.17 2.66
N ILE A 109 -8.98 8.12 1.84
CA ILE A 109 -8.45 8.14 0.47
C ILE A 109 -9.20 9.17 -0.39
N GLN A 110 -10.53 9.19 -0.33
CA GLN A 110 -11.35 10.13 -1.11
C GLN A 110 -11.12 11.60 -0.70
N LEU A 111 -10.95 11.87 0.60
CA LEU A 111 -10.63 13.20 1.10
C LEU A 111 -9.26 13.70 0.62
N CYS A 112 -8.35 12.78 0.29
CA CYS A 112 -6.98 13.07 -0.14
C CYS A 112 -6.76 13.09 -1.65
N LYS A 113 -7.83 13.01 -2.46
CA LYS A 113 -7.75 12.94 -3.93
C LYS A 113 -6.86 14.03 -4.57
N ASP A 114 -6.86 15.23 -4.00
CA ASP A 114 -6.15 16.40 -4.54
C ASP A 114 -4.81 16.69 -3.83
N SER A 115 -4.39 15.86 -2.88
CA SER A 115 -3.18 16.06 -2.05
C SER A 115 -1.86 16.18 -2.83
N THR A 116 -1.82 15.72 -4.08
CA THR A 116 -0.63 15.77 -4.95
C THR A 116 -0.75 16.79 -6.08
N VAL A 117 -1.86 17.54 -6.15
CA VAL A 117 -2.09 18.55 -7.19
C VAL A 117 -1.02 19.64 -7.10
N GLY A 118 -0.40 19.97 -8.23
CA GLY A 118 0.70 20.94 -8.30
C GLY A 118 2.08 20.40 -7.92
N LEU A 119 2.19 19.17 -7.43
CA LEU A 119 3.47 18.61 -6.93
C LEU A 119 4.17 17.65 -7.90
N LYS A 120 3.62 17.39 -9.09
CA LYS A 120 4.08 16.32 -10.02
C LYS A 120 5.61 16.25 -10.25
N ASN A 121 6.29 17.40 -10.25
CA ASN A 121 7.74 17.51 -10.46
C ASN A 121 8.48 18.09 -9.25
N ALA A 122 7.82 18.15 -8.09
CA ALA A 122 8.46 18.61 -6.87
C ALA A 122 9.64 17.69 -6.52
N PRO A 123 10.76 18.25 -6.04
CA PRO A 123 11.94 17.46 -5.69
C PRO A 123 11.64 16.55 -4.49
N ASN A 124 12.63 15.75 -4.10
CA ASN A 124 12.63 15.02 -2.82
C ASN A 124 11.40 14.14 -2.56
N CYS A 125 10.72 13.71 -3.60
CA CYS A 125 9.53 12.87 -3.49
C CYS A 125 8.39 13.53 -2.69
N ASP A 126 8.31 14.87 -2.71
CA ASP A 126 7.30 15.66 -1.99
C ASP A 126 5.83 15.23 -2.22
N PRO A 127 5.40 14.77 -3.43
CA PRO A 127 4.04 14.24 -3.62
C PRO A 127 3.71 13.09 -2.67
N ALA A 128 4.67 12.22 -2.39
CA ALA A 128 4.49 11.06 -1.53
C ALA A 128 4.31 11.47 -0.07
N HIS A 129 5.09 12.44 0.38
CA HIS A 129 4.93 13.03 1.71
C HIS A 129 3.56 13.71 1.86
N ALA A 130 3.16 14.53 0.87
CA ALA A 130 1.87 15.21 0.89
C ALA A 130 0.68 14.24 0.94
N LEU A 131 0.74 13.17 0.13
CA LEU A 131 -0.29 12.14 0.15
C LEU A 131 -0.34 11.42 1.50
N LEU A 132 0.79 10.92 2.01
CA LEU A 132 0.81 10.16 3.26
C LEU A 132 0.34 11.00 4.46
N SER A 133 0.77 12.25 4.54
CA SER A 133 0.36 13.19 5.59
C SER A 133 -1.15 13.48 5.54
N CYS A 134 -1.71 13.59 4.32
CA CYS A 134 -3.16 13.71 4.16
C CYS A 134 -3.89 12.44 4.65
N LEU A 135 -3.43 11.26 4.22
CA LEU A 135 -4.04 9.98 4.60
C LEU A 135 -4.00 9.81 6.13
N LYS A 136 -2.86 10.08 6.77
CA LYS A 136 -2.71 10.01 8.22
C LYS A 136 -3.66 10.93 8.99
N SER A 137 -4.00 12.08 8.40
CA SER A 137 -4.91 13.06 9.01
C SER A 137 -6.38 12.68 8.87
N ASN A 138 -6.73 11.83 7.90
CA ASN A 138 -8.12 11.50 7.56
C ASN A 138 -8.51 10.04 7.82
N ILE A 139 -7.54 9.19 8.18
CA ILE A 139 -7.71 7.79 8.55
C ILE A 139 -7.43 7.65 10.04
N LYS A 140 -8.39 7.11 10.78
CA LYS A 140 -8.33 6.93 12.23
C LYS A 140 -7.37 5.79 12.58
N ASP A 141 -7.59 4.60 12.02
CA ASP A 141 -6.81 3.40 12.30
C ASP A 141 -5.70 3.26 11.25
N PHE A 142 -4.87 4.30 11.17
CA PHE A 142 -3.80 4.41 10.16
C PHE A 142 -2.70 3.37 10.39
N VAL A 143 -2.40 2.64 9.33
CA VAL A 143 -1.25 1.77 9.17
C VAL A 143 -0.61 1.97 7.80
N PHE A 144 0.71 1.93 7.77
CA PHE A 144 1.52 1.97 6.56
C PHE A 144 2.60 0.87 6.60
N PRO A 145 2.97 0.26 5.45
CA PRO A 145 4.03 -0.76 5.41
C PRO A 145 5.40 -0.32 5.94
#